data_AF-A0A954H4L2-F1
#
_entry.id   AF-A0A954H4L2-F1
#
_cell.length_a   1.000
_cell.length_b   1.000
_cell.length_c   1.000
_cell.angle_alpha   90.00
_cell.angle_beta   90.00
_cell.angle_gamma   90.00
#
_symmetry.space_group_name_H-M   'P 1'
#
loop_
_entity.id
_entity.type
_entity.pdbx_description
1 polymer ?
#
loop_
_entity_poly.entity_id
_entity_poly.type
_entity_poly.pdbx_seq_one_letter_code
_entity_poly.pdbx_strand_id
1 'polypeptide(L)'
;NIDLFLNHHAYEVAAADGRIESVSAFNVKSSERIRFRAPLFADCTGHGTIGFLARADWEMSPQDRMGMSNMWAWAEGGNEKAFPRTPWALDLTMDDFPYPRDHHGQWFWEGGFDKDPIKQAELIRDWNLRAVFGAFNAMKNGDGAAQHGSAYLTWVAYVGGTRESRRLMGDVLLTQDDIVNKKQFPDGCVPSTWSIDLHYPKKQFAEAYPDNPFIS
;
A
#
# COMPACT_ATOMS: atom_id res chain seq x y z
N ASN A 1 21.80 -0.74 -19.05
CA ASN A 1 21.95 0.62 -18.48
C ASN A 1 21.11 0.84 -17.22
N ILE A 2 20.57 -0.20 -16.57
CA ILE A 2 19.87 -0.09 -15.29
C ILE A 2 20.40 -1.22 -14.41
N ASP A 3 20.90 -0.87 -13.23
CA ASP A 3 21.27 -1.84 -12.21
C ASP A 3 20.13 -1.92 -11.18
N LEU A 4 19.62 -3.12 -10.96
CA LEU A 4 18.46 -3.35 -10.10
C LEU A 4 18.88 -4.03 -8.79
N PHE A 5 18.62 -3.35 -7.67
CA PHE A 5 18.95 -3.82 -6.33
C PHE A 5 17.69 -4.23 -5.56
N LEU A 6 17.16 -5.42 -5.86
CA LEU A 6 16.00 -5.95 -5.14
C LEU A 6 16.32 -6.26 -3.67
N ASN A 7 15.29 -6.23 -2.81
CA ASN A 7 15.40 -6.54 -1.38
C ASN A 7 16.28 -5.57 -0.58
N HIS A 8 16.63 -4.39 -1.12
CA HIS A 8 17.42 -3.39 -0.40
C HIS A 8 16.51 -2.38 0.28
N HIS A 9 16.58 -2.30 1.60
CA HIS A 9 15.88 -1.31 2.40
C HIS A 9 16.84 -0.15 2.73
N ALA A 10 16.54 1.04 2.22
CA ALA A 10 17.30 2.25 2.55
C ALA A 10 16.94 2.73 3.95
N TYR A 11 17.95 3.00 4.78
CA TYR A 11 17.76 3.28 6.21
C TYR A 11 18.56 4.47 6.74
N GLU A 12 19.49 5.02 5.95
CA GLU A 12 20.33 6.15 6.34
C GLU A 12 20.65 7.00 5.11
N VAL A 13 20.67 8.32 5.33
CA VAL A 13 21.06 9.30 4.32
C VAL A 13 22.15 10.18 4.91
N ALA A 14 23.27 10.29 4.20
CA ALA A 14 24.29 11.30 4.49
C ALA A 14 24.03 12.52 3.61
N ALA A 15 23.80 13.67 4.24
CA ALA A 15 23.58 14.93 3.55
C ALA A 15 24.39 16.05 4.22
N ALA A 16 24.94 16.95 3.40
CA ALA A 16 25.72 18.11 3.82
C ALA A 16 25.39 19.28 2.88
N ASP A 17 25.33 20.49 3.44
CA ASP A 17 25.11 21.74 2.70
C ASP A 17 23.91 21.69 1.73
N GLY A 18 22.80 21.08 2.17
CA GLY A 18 21.58 20.94 1.36
C GLY A 18 21.65 19.90 0.25
N ARG A 19 22.69 19.05 0.21
CA ARG A 19 22.87 18.01 -0.81
C ARG A 19 23.00 16.62 -0.19
N ILE A 20 22.30 15.65 -0.77
CA ILE A 20 22.48 14.23 -0.45
C ILE A 20 23.80 13.75 -1.06
N GLU A 21 24.69 13.21 -0.23
CA GLU A 21 25.96 12.63 -0.67
C GLU A 21 25.86 11.12 -0.90
N SER A 22 25.06 10.44 -0.06
CA SER A 22 24.84 9.00 -0.20
C SER A 22 23.60 8.51 0.53
N VAL A 23 23.08 7.38 0.05
CA VAL A 23 22.03 6.60 0.71
C VAL A 23 22.59 5.23 1.07
N SER A 24 22.53 4.85 2.34
CA SER A 24 22.88 3.51 2.80
C SER A 24 21.64 2.61 2.80
N ALA A 25 21.79 1.40 2.29
CA ALA A 25 20.75 0.37 2.31
C ALA A 25 21.31 -0.95 2.81
N PHE A 26 20.45 -1.81 3.36
CA PHE A 26 20.80 -3.20 3.63
C PHE A 26 19.88 -4.16 2.88
N ASN A 27 20.43 -5.28 2.44
CA ASN A 27 19.66 -6.36 1.86
C ASN A 27 18.91 -7.10 2.97
N VAL A 28 17.57 -7.14 2.91
CA VAL A 28 16.74 -7.70 3.97
C VAL A 28 16.86 -9.23 4.12
N LYS A 29 17.53 -9.91 3.18
CA LYS A 29 17.76 -11.36 3.23
C LYS A 29 19.17 -11.72 3.70
N SER A 30 20.18 -11.01 3.21
CA SER A 30 21.60 -11.32 3.51
C SER A 30 22.21 -10.42 4.59
N SER A 31 21.54 -9.33 4.96
CA SER A 31 22.08 -8.26 5.82
C SER A 31 23.31 -7.52 5.25
N GLU A 32 23.67 -7.78 3.99
CA GLU A 32 24.71 -7.03 3.29
C GLU A 32 24.35 -5.55 3.26
N ARG A 33 25.34 -4.68 3.49
CA ARG A 33 25.16 -3.23 3.46
C ARG A 33 25.85 -2.63 2.25
N ILE A 34 25.12 -1.79 1.54
CA ILE A 34 25.63 -1.05 0.39
C ILE A 34 25.38 0.44 0.61
N ARG A 35 26.28 1.26 0.07
CA ARG A 35 26.16 2.71 0.05
C ARG A 35 26.11 3.19 -1.39
N PHE A 36 25.01 3.83 -1.77
CA PHE A 36 24.83 4.42 -3.08
C PHE A 36 25.29 5.87 -3.06
N ARG A 37 26.16 6.25 -4.00
CA ARG A 37 26.58 7.63 -4.27
C ARG A 37 26.14 7.99 -5.67
N ALA A 38 25.48 9.14 -5.81
CA ALA A 38 25.01 9.64 -7.08
C ALA A 38 24.96 11.18 -7.05
N PRO A 39 25.02 11.85 -8.21
CA PRO A 39 24.84 13.30 -8.27
C PRO A 39 23.39 13.72 -7.99
N LEU A 40 22.41 12.84 -8.23
CA LEU A 40 20.98 13.07 -8.05
C LEU A 40 20.31 11.84 -7.44
N PHE A 41 19.25 12.07 -6.67
CA PHE A 41 18.43 11.04 -6.04
C PHE A 41 16.95 11.35 -6.27
N ALA A 42 16.14 10.32 -6.49
CA ALA A 42 14.68 10.42 -6.54
C ALA A 42 14.09 9.60 -5.38
N ASP A 43 13.34 10.25 -4.50
CA ASP A 43 12.64 9.57 -3.41
C ASP A 43 11.28 9.04 -3.88
N CYS A 44 11.25 7.76 -4.22
CA CYS A 44 10.04 7.03 -4.59
C CYS A 44 9.61 6.04 -3.51
N THR A 45 9.89 6.32 -2.24
CA THR A 45 9.63 5.38 -1.13
C THR A 45 8.17 5.34 -0.65
N GLY A 46 7.30 6.19 -1.21
CA GLY A 46 5.92 6.39 -0.75
C GLY A 46 5.82 7.21 0.54
N HIS A 47 6.66 6.93 1.54
CA HIS A 47 6.68 7.68 2.81
C HIS A 47 7.54 8.94 2.82
N GLY A 48 8.21 9.26 1.71
CA GLY A 48 9.20 10.35 1.67
C GLY A 48 10.39 10.09 2.60
N THR A 49 10.78 8.83 2.77
CA THR A 49 11.77 8.38 3.77
C THR A 49 13.16 8.97 3.50
N ILE A 50 13.60 9.03 2.24
CA ILE A 50 14.92 9.55 1.90
C ILE A 50 14.96 11.06 2.14
N GLY A 51 13.94 11.79 1.68
CA GLY A 51 13.82 13.23 1.92
C GLY A 51 13.75 13.56 3.41
N PHE A 52 12.96 12.82 4.18
CA PHE A 52 12.86 12.96 5.63
C PHE A 52 14.21 12.72 6.32
N LEU A 53 14.92 11.64 5.97
CA LEU A 53 16.25 11.34 6.54
C LEU A 53 17.30 12.38 6.12
N ALA A 54 17.16 12.98 4.94
CA ALA A 54 17.97 14.10 4.46
C ALA A 54 17.62 15.44 5.13
N ARG A 55 16.61 15.48 6.01
CA ARG A 55 16.08 16.70 6.65
C ARG A 55 15.46 17.70 5.67
N ALA A 56 14.94 17.24 4.54
CA ALA A 56 14.13 18.07 3.65
C ALA A 56 12.85 18.52 4.37
N ASP A 57 12.33 19.67 3.98
CA ASP A 57 11.02 20.14 4.44
C ASP A 57 9.93 19.20 3.93
N TRP A 58 8.94 18.94 4.78
CA TRP A 58 7.84 18.05 4.46
C TRP A 58 6.57 18.45 5.21
N GLU A 59 5.44 18.10 4.62
CA GLU A 59 4.12 18.23 5.22
C GLU A 59 3.41 16.87 5.20
N MET A 60 2.43 16.71 6.08
CA MET A 60 1.53 15.56 6.10
C MET A 60 0.12 16.05 6.40
N SER A 61 -0.83 15.67 5.56
CA SER A 61 -2.24 16.01 5.76
C SER A 61 -2.73 15.46 7.10
N PRO A 62 -3.33 16.30 7.96
CA PRO A 62 -3.76 15.85 9.29
C PRO A 62 -5.01 14.96 9.22
N GLN A 63 -5.86 15.12 8.21
CA GLN A 63 -7.10 14.38 7.96
C GLN A 63 -7.28 14.13 6.45
N ASP A 64 -8.38 13.48 6.07
CA ASP A 64 -8.75 13.09 4.71
C ASP A 64 -7.67 12.24 4.02
N ARG A 65 -7.01 11.39 4.80
CA ARG A 65 -5.96 10.49 4.31
C ARG A 65 -6.54 9.23 3.67
N MET A 66 -5.84 8.75 2.65
CA MET A 66 -6.17 7.54 1.90
C MET A 66 -5.69 6.29 2.62
N GLY A 67 -6.33 5.15 2.33
CA GLY A 67 -5.99 3.87 2.92
C GLY A 67 -4.65 3.28 2.43
N MET A 68 -4.17 2.29 3.17
CA MET A 68 -3.07 1.42 2.76
C MET A 68 -3.64 0.11 2.23
N SER A 69 -3.15 -0.38 1.09
CA SER A 69 -3.66 -1.62 0.48
C SER A 69 -2.97 -2.87 1.01
N ASN A 70 -3.73 -3.94 1.26
CA ASN A 70 -3.19 -5.30 1.36
C ASN A 70 -3.91 -6.21 0.38
N MET A 71 -3.35 -6.27 -0.83
CA MET A 71 -3.87 -7.13 -1.89
C MET A 71 -3.70 -8.61 -1.52
N TRP A 72 -4.55 -9.44 -2.11
CA TRP A 72 -4.49 -10.87 -1.93
C TRP A 72 -4.98 -11.58 -3.19
N ALA A 73 -4.58 -12.83 -3.35
CA ALA A 73 -4.97 -13.67 -4.45
C ALA A 73 -5.38 -15.05 -3.93
N TRP A 74 -6.31 -15.66 -4.66
CA TRP A 74 -6.78 -17.01 -4.42
C TRP A 74 -6.78 -17.79 -5.72
N ALA A 75 -7.16 -19.06 -5.67
CA ALA A 75 -7.39 -19.91 -6.82
C ALA A 75 -8.30 -21.06 -6.42
N GLU A 76 -8.76 -21.82 -7.41
CA GLU A 76 -9.53 -23.05 -7.20
C GLU A 76 -8.70 -24.28 -7.60
N GLY A 77 -8.79 -25.33 -6.80
CA GLY A 77 -8.18 -26.62 -7.09
C GLY A 77 -9.16 -27.60 -7.74
N GLY A 78 -8.64 -28.76 -8.16
CA GLY A 78 -9.47 -29.87 -8.65
C GLY A 78 -10.16 -30.70 -7.54
N ASN A 79 -9.79 -30.48 -6.27
CA ASN A 79 -10.35 -31.18 -5.10
C ASN A 79 -10.67 -30.17 -4.00
N GLU A 80 -11.52 -30.57 -3.06
CA GLU A 80 -11.84 -29.78 -1.87
C GLU A 80 -10.58 -29.37 -1.09
N LYS A 81 -10.57 -28.12 -0.62
CA LYS A 81 -9.47 -27.53 0.15
C LYS A 81 -10.01 -27.09 1.51
N ALA A 82 -9.46 -27.67 2.57
CA ALA A 82 -9.78 -27.23 3.92
C ALA A 82 -9.18 -25.84 4.18
N PHE A 83 -9.95 -24.99 4.87
CA PHE A 83 -9.47 -23.72 5.39
C PHE A 83 -9.93 -23.60 6.85
N PRO A 84 -9.02 -23.40 7.81
CA PRO A 84 -9.40 -23.34 9.22
C PRO A 84 -10.32 -22.14 9.46
N ARG A 85 -11.21 -22.26 10.46
CA ARG A 85 -11.95 -21.09 10.95
C ARG A 85 -10.98 -20.06 11.53
N THR A 86 -11.27 -18.78 11.30
CA THR A 86 -10.42 -17.65 11.70
C THR A 86 -11.14 -16.76 12.71
N PRO A 87 -11.33 -17.18 13.98
CA PRO A 87 -12.06 -16.39 14.98
C PRO A 87 -11.40 -15.04 15.35
N TRP A 88 -10.13 -14.86 14.95
CA TRP A 88 -9.38 -13.61 15.11
C TRP A 88 -9.57 -12.63 13.93
N ALA A 89 -10.07 -13.11 12.79
CA ALA A 89 -10.33 -12.28 11.62
C ALA A 89 -11.59 -11.41 11.83
N LEU A 90 -11.91 -10.58 10.84
CA LEU A 90 -13.20 -9.90 10.86
C LEU A 90 -14.31 -10.94 10.58
N ASP A 91 -15.38 -10.87 11.36
CA ASP A 91 -16.58 -11.65 11.10
C ASP A 91 -17.30 -10.97 9.93
N LEU A 92 -17.30 -11.64 8.78
CA LEU A 92 -17.77 -11.12 7.49
C LEU A 92 -18.67 -12.15 6.83
N THR A 93 -19.66 -11.65 6.09
CA THR A 93 -20.48 -12.36 5.10
C THR A 93 -20.05 -11.94 3.70
N MET A 94 -20.53 -12.65 2.67
CA MET A 94 -20.19 -12.33 1.28
C MET A 94 -20.67 -10.94 0.83
N ASP A 95 -21.62 -10.32 1.54
CA ASP A 95 -22.14 -8.99 1.22
C ASP A 95 -21.29 -7.85 1.80
N ASP A 96 -20.40 -8.13 2.76
CA ASP A 96 -19.58 -7.11 3.45
C ASP A 96 -18.36 -6.66 2.63
N PHE A 97 -18.10 -7.28 1.49
CA PHE A 97 -16.97 -6.96 0.63
C PHE A 97 -17.32 -7.20 -0.85
N PRO A 98 -16.66 -6.49 -1.78
CA PRO A 98 -16.83 -6.77 -3.20
C PRO A 98 -16.28 -8.16 -3.52
N TYR A 99 -17.10 -9.01 -4.15
CA TYR A 99 -16.67 -10.34 -4.55
C TYR A 99 -15.31 -10.29 -5.29
N PRO A 100 -14.28 -11.04 -4.84
CA PRO A 100 -12.92 -10.97 -5.38
C PRO A 100 -12.84 -11.69 -6.73
N ARG A 101 -13.39 -11.03 -7.77
CA ARG A 101 -13.38 -11.46 -9.16
C ARG A 101 -11.96 -11.66 -9.67
N ASP A 102 -11.83 -12.49 -10.71
CA ASP A 102 -10.54 -12.83 -11.34
C ASP A 102 -9.50 -13.35 -10.32
N HIS A 103 -10.02 -13.99 -9.27
CA HIS A 103 -9.29 -14.56 -8.17
C HIS A 103 -8.43 -13.58 -7.34
N HIS A 104 -8.73 -12.28 -7.36
CA HIS A 104 -7.90 -11.25 -6.73
C HIS A 104 -8.71 -10.28 -5.84
N GLY A 105 -8.23 -10.07 -4.62
CA GLY A 105 -8.51 -8.86 -3.85
C GLY A 105 -7.54 -7.75 -4.28
N GLN A 106 -8.06 -6.80 -5.06
CA GLN A 106 -7.26 -5.81 -5.77
C GLN A 106 -6.80 -4.66 -4.87
N TRP A 107 -6.19 -3.63 -5.48
CA TRP A 107 -5.61 -2.48 -4.79
C TRP A 107 -6.60 -1.70 -3.90
N PHE A 108 -7.91 -1.83 -4.12
CA PHE A 108 -8.94 -1.18 -3.29
C PHE A 108 -9.25 -1.92 -1.96
N TRP A 109 -8.56 -3.02 -1.67
CA TRP A 109 -8.58 -3.66 -0.35
C TRP A 109 -7.71 -2.87 0.62
N GLU A 110 -8.27 -1.76 1.12
CA GLU A 110 -7.55 -0.74 1.85
C GLU A 110 -8.26 -0.29 3.10
N GLY A 111 -7.49 -0.13 4.17
CA GLY A 111 -7.96 0.38 5.45
C GLY A 111 -7.01 1.40 6.03
N GLY A 112 -7.30 1.82 7.26
CA GLY A 112 -6.49 2.79 7.98
C GLY A 112 -6.94 4.23 7.78
N PHE A 113 -7.12 4.68 6.54
CA PHE A 113 -7.58 6.04 6.19
C PHE A 113 -6.91 7.12 7.07
N ASP A 114 -7.67 7.81 7.94
CA ASP A 114 -7.15 8.85 8.83
C ASP A 114 -6.25 8.38 9.99
N LYS A 115 -5.91 7.09 10.06
CA LYS A 115 -4.83 6.58 10.94
C LYS A 115 -3.47 7.06 10.44
N ASP A 116 -2.54 7.31 11.37
CA ASP A 116 -1.18 7.74 11.06
C ASP A 116 -0.48 6.70 10.15
N PRO A 117 -0.21 7.02 8.87
CA PRO A 117 0.25 6.04 7.89
C PRO A 117 1.67 5.54 8.16
N ILE A 118 2.38 6.17 9.10
CA ILE A 118 3.76 5.82 9.47
C ILE A 118 3.78 5.16 10.83
N LYS A 119 3.21 5.80 11.86
CA LYS A 119 3.24 5.28 13.24
C LYS A 119 2.26 4.13 13.46
N GLN A 120 1.20 4.05 12.66
CA GLN A 120 0.18 3.00 12.76
C GLN A 120 0.21 2.07 11.55
N ALA A 121 1.27 2.06 10.74
CA ALA A 121 1.38 1.23 9.55
C ALA A 121 1.11 -0.26 9.83
N GLU A 122 1.69 -0.81 10.90
CA GLU A 122 1.47 -2.21 11.28
C GLU A 122 0.04 -2.46 11.76
N LEU A 123 -0.55 -1.54 12.53
CA LEU A 123 -1.95 -1.63 12.95
C LEU A 123 -2.90 -1.65 11.74
N ILE A 124 -2.64 -0.79 10.76
CA ILE A 124 -3.42 -0.73 9.51
C ILE A 124 -3.27 -2.04 8.74
N ARG A 125 -2.02 -2.51 8.54
CA ARG A 125 -1.74 -3.78 7.89
C ARG A 125 -2.46 -4.94 8.57
N ASP A 126 -2.37 -5.04 9.88
CA ASP A 126 -2.95 -6.16 10.64
C ASP A 126 -4.49 -6.11 10.58
N TRP A 127 -5.08 -4.92 10.59
CA TRP A 127 -6.51 -4.76 10.32
C TRP A 127 -6.90 -5.28 8.94
N ASN A 128 -6.15 -4.89 7.91
CA ASN A 128 -6.42 -5.36 6.55
C ASN A 128 -6.23 -6.87 6.43
N LEU A 129 -5.23 -7.46 7.10
CA LEU A 129 -5.08 -8.92 7.15
C LEU A 129 -6.31 -9.57 7.79
N ARG A 130 -6.82 -9.02 8.90
CA ARG A 130 -8.07 -9.52 9.49
C ARG A 130 -9.25 -9.43 8.52
N ALA A 131 -9.33 -8.39 7.69
CA ALA A 131 -10.35 -8.28 6.65
C ALA A 131 -10.17 -9.33 5.55
N VAL A 132 -8.95 -9.52 5.01
CA VAL A 132 -8.63 -10.52 3.98
C VAL A 132 -8.98 -11.93 4.45
N PHE A 133 -8.52 -12.31 5.65
CA PHE A 133 -8.79 -13.64 6.20
C PHE A 133 -10.25 -13.79 6.63
N GLY A 134 -10.94 -12.71 6.97
CA GLY A 134 -12.38 -12.70 7.24
C GLY A 134 -13.19 -12.97 5.99
N ALA A 135 -12.87 -12.28 4.90
CA ALA A 135 -13.51 -12.45 3.61
C ALA A 135 -13.28 -13.86 3.04
N PHE A 136 -12.05 -14.36 3.13
CA PHE A 136 -11.77 -15.73 2.71
C PHE A 136 -12.45 -16.77 3.62
N ASN A 137 -12.65 -16.47 4.90
CA ASN A 137 -13.44 -17.31 5.80
C ASN A 137 -14.93 -17.29 5.46
N ALA A 138 -15.51 -16.15 5.07
CA ALA A 138 -16.88 -16.06 4.54
C ALA A 138 -17.04 -16.96 3.30
N MET A 139 -16.06 -16.88 2.38
CA MET A 139 -16.02 -17.72 1.18
C MET A 139 -15.93 -19.21 1.52
N LYS A 140 -15.04 -19.62 2.43
CA LYS A 140 -14.73 -21.05 2.67
C LYS A 140 -15.63 -21.73 3.70
N ASN A 141 -16.04 -21.00 4.72
CA ASN A 141 -16.66 -21.54 5.92
C ASN A 141 -18.00 -20.86 6.26
N GLY A 142 -18.35 -19.77 5.58
CA GLY A 142 -19.57 -19.00 5.77
C GLY A 142 -20.63 -19.24 4.71
N ASP A 143 -21.37 -18.19 4.37
CA ASP A 143 -22.44 -18.15 3.37
C ASP A 143 -21.94 -18.36 1.93
N GLY A 144 -20.64 -18.20 1.67
CA GLY A 144 -20.02 -18.54 0.39
C GLY A 144 -19.62 -20.02 0.23
N ALA A 145 -19.64 -20.83 1.30
CA ALA A 145 -18.96 -22.13 1.33
C ALA A 145 -19.40 -23.11 0.23
N ALA A 146 -20.69 -23.10 -0.12
CA ALA A 146 -21.25 -23.99 -1.14
C ALA A 146 -20.62 -23.80 -2.54
N GLN A 147 -20.08 -22.61 -2.82
CA GLN A 147 -19.48 -22.27 -4.12
C GLN A 147 -17.95 -22.33 -4.12
N HIS A 148 -17.30 -22.41 -2.97
CA HIS A 148 -15.84 -22.25 -2.84
C HIS A 148 -15.15 -23.45 -2.18
N GLY A 149 -15.70 -24.66 -2.34
CA GLY A 149 -15.17 -25.88 -1.73
C GLY A 149 -13.69 -26.14 -2.05
N SER A 150 -13.27 -25.87 -3.29
CA SER A 150 -11.89 -26.07 -3.74
C SER A 150 -11.01 -24.81 -3.70
N ALA A 151 -11.54 -23.67 -3.22
CA ALA A 151 -10.80 -22.43 -3.17
C ALA A 151 -9.67 -22.46 -2.11
N TYR A 152 -8.54 -21.83 -2.42
CA TYR A 152 -7.40 -21.65 -1.51
C TYR A 152 -6.68 -20.32 -1.78
N LEU A 153 -6.09 -19.72 -0.75
CA LEU A 153 -5.25 -18.53 -0.89
C LEU A 153 -3.92 -18.89 -1.57
N THR A 154 -3.52 -18.11 -2.56
CA THR A 154 -2.24 -18.27 -3.27
C THR A 154 -1.21 -17.25 -2.79
N TRP A 155 -1.67 -16.05 -2.42
CA TRP A 155 -0.81 -14.97 -1.95
C TRP A 155 -1.58 -13.95 -1.12
N VAL A 156 -0.92 -13.38 -0.10
CA VAL A 156 -1.41 -12.24 0.65
C VAL A 156 -0.26 -11.26 0.83
N ALA A 157 -0.48 -9.99 0.52
CA ALA A 157 0.50 -8.93 0.71
C ALA A 157 0.79 -8.75 2.21
N TYR A 158 1.95 -9.22 2.67
CA TYR A 158 2.39 -9.08 4.07
C TYR A 158 3.08 -7.74 4.36
N VAL A 159 3.34 -6.94 3.32
CA VAL A 159 3.71 -5.51 3.41
C VAL A 159 2.59 -4.74 2.73
N GLY A 160 2.06 -3.73 3.41
CA GLY A 160 1.00 -2.90 2.83
C GLY A 160 1.53 -1.97 1.74
N GLY A 161 0.75 -1.80 0.68
CA GLY A 161 0.96 -0.80 -0.35
C GLY A 161 0.61 0.57 0.21
N THR A 162 1.63 1.39 0.46
CA THR A 162 1.45 2.69 1.08
C THR A 162 1.14 3.76 0.03
N ARG A 163 0.39 4.78 0.44
CA ARG A 163 0.18 6.01 -0.33
C ARG A 163 1.20 7.06 0.11
N GLU A 164 1.26 8.17 -0.63
CA GLU A 164 2.09 9.30 -0.22
C GLU A 164 1.73 9.71 1.21
N SER A 165 2.71 9.64 2.11
CA SER A 165 2.51 9.97 3.53
C SER A 165 3.09 11.34 3.86
N ARG A 166 4.41 11.49 3.73
CA ARG A 166 5.06 12.79 3.80
C ARG A 166 5.16 13.34 2.39
N ARG A 167 4.51 14.47 2.15
CA ARG A 167 4.72 15.25 0.94
C ARG A 167 5.98 16.07 1.13
N LEU A 168 7.02 15.75 0.35
CA LEU A 168 8.25 16.54 0.36
C LEU A 168 7.99 17.89 -0.30
N MET A 169 8.53 18.95 0.31
CA MET A 169 8.39 20.31 -0.20
C MET A 169 9.56 20.66 -1.12
N GLY A 170 9.33 21.56 -2.06
CA GLY A 170 10.33 22.02 -3.00
C GLY A 170 9.80 23.12 -3.91
N ASP A 171 10.60 23.49 -4.91
CA ASP A 171 10.29 24.59 -5.84
C ASP A 171 9.01 24.34 -6.66
N VAL A 172 8.66 23.07 -6.86
CA VAL A 172 7.46 22.64 -7.58
C VAL A 172 6.67 21.68 -6.71
N LEU A 173 5.42 22.05 -6.46
CA LEU A 173 4.41 21.19 -5.85
C LEU A 173 3.37 20.85 -6.93
N LEU A 174 3.31 19.58 -7.34
CA LEU A 174 2.31 19.13 -8.30
C LEU A 174 0.91 19.28 -7.70
N THR A 175 0.01 19.97 -8.40
CA THR A 175 -1.38 20.19 -7.97
C THR A 175 -2.37 19.39 -8.82
N GLN A 176 -3.60 19.26 -8.32
CA GLN A 176 -4.71 18.71 -9.10
C GLN A 176 -4.89 19.47 -10.43
N ASP A 177 -4.82 20.79 -10.41
CA ASP A 177 -5.00 21.61 -11.62
C ASP A 177 -3.90 21.36 -12.65
N ASP A 178 -2.66 21.15 -12.22
CA ASP A 178 -1.56 20.79 -13.12
C ASP A 178 -1.86 19.46 -13.83
N ILE A 179 -2.40 18.47 -13.12
CA ILE A 179 -2.76 17.14 -13.66
C ILE A 179 -3.94 17.26 -14.63
N VAL A 180 -5.04 17.90 -14.19
CA VAL A 180 -6.28 18.01 -14.98
C VAL A 180 -6.05 18.79 -16.28
N ASN A 181 -5.28 19.88 -16.21
CA ASN A 181 -4.97 20.71 -17.38
C ASN A 181 -3.77 20.22 -18.18
N LYS A 182 -3.16 19.07 -17.79
CA LYS A 182 -2.01 18.46 -18.47
C LYS A 182 -0.87 19.46 -18.69
N LYS A 183 -0.57 20.24 -17.64
CA LYS A 183 0.47 21.27 -17.67
C LYS A 183 1.79 20.69 -18.17
N GLN A 184 2.38 21.35 -19.15
CA GLN A 184 3.70 21.00 -19.67
C GLN A 184 4.76 21.72 -18.84
N PHE A 185 5.69 20.97 -18.26
CA PHE A 185 6.86 21.51 -17.59
C PHE A 185 8.02 21.58 -18.60
N PRO A 186 8.74 22.72 -18.72
CA PRO A 186 9.82 22.86 -19.70
C PRO A 186 10.94 21.80 -19.57
N ASP A 187 11.15 21.31 -18.35
CA ASP A 187 12.13 20.30 -17.95
C ASP A 187 11.49 18.93 -17.65
N GLY A 188 10.22 18.74 -18.02
CA GLY A 188 9.50 17.48 -17.83
C GLY A 188 10.18 16.33 -18.57
N CYS A 189 10.59 15.30 -17.83
CA CYS A 189 11.36 14.18 -18.37
C CYS A 189 10.65 12.81 -18.27
N VAL A 190 9.49 12.75 -17.61
CA VAL A 190 8.67 11.53 -17.47
C VAL A 190 7.19 11.81 -17.78
N PRO A 191 6.52 10.99 -18.61
CA PRO A 191 5.09 11.13 -18.85
C PRO A 191 4.30 10.57 -17.67
N SER A 192 3.27 11.30 -17.22
CA SER A 192 2.20 10.72 -16.39
C SER A 192 1.09 10.19 -17.29
N THR A 193 0.70 8.93 -17.09
CA THR A 193 -0.32 8.25 -17.90
C THR A 193 -1.61 7.95 -17.11
N TRP A 194 -1.64 8.27 -15.81
CA TRP A 194 -2.76 8.00 -14.92
C TRP A 194 -3.51 9.28 -14.55
N SER A 195 -4.82 9.16 -14.35
CA SER A 195 -5.65 10.20 -13.74
C SER A 195 -5.43 10.27 -12.23
N ILE A 196 -6.03 11.28 -11.59
CA ILE A 196 -6.10 11.33 -10.12
C ILE A 196 -6.90 10.13 -9.64
N ASP A 197 -6.29 9.35 -8.75
CA ASP A 197 -6.85 8.13 -8.18
C ASP A 197 -7.21 8.37 -6.71
N LEU A 198 -8.48 8.14 -6.36
CA LEU A 198 -9.05 8.51 -5.06
C LEU A 198 -9.49 7.26 -4.31
N HIS A 199 -8.98 7.11 -3.08
CA HIS A 199 -9.15 5.91 -2.26
C HIS A 199 -9.90 6.21 -0.97
N TYR A 200 -11.16 6.65 -1.11
CA TYR A 200 -12.03 6.92 0.04
C TYR A 200 -12.85 5.69 0.43
N PRO A 201 -13.23 5.52 1.70
CA PRO A 201 -14.03 4.39 2.13
C PRO A 201 -15.32 4.24 1.32
N LYS A 202 -15.56 3.05 0.77
CA LYS A 202 -16.84 2.74 0.13
C LYS A 202 -17.92 2.52 1.18
N LYS A 203 -18.85 3.48 1.27
CA LYS A 203 -19.97 3.45 2.23
C LYS A 203 -20.72 2.11 2.25
N GLN A 204 -20.93 1.50 1.08
CA GLN A 204 -21.64 0.22 0.95
C GLN A 204 -20.96 -0.96 1.67
N PHE A 205 -19.64 -0.92 1.89
CA PHE A 205 -18.88 -1.96 2.58
C PHE A 205 -18.38 -1.50 3.96
N ALA A 206 -18.81 -0.32 4.40
CA ALA A 206 -18.47 0.21 5.70
C ALA A 206 -19.50 -0.15 6.78
N GLU A 207 -20.66 -0.72 6.43
CA GLU A 207 -21.76 -0.96 7.37
C GLU A 207 -21.38 -1.88 8.53
N ALA A 208 -20.65 -2.96 8.27
CA ALA A 208 -20.19 -3.88 9.30
C ALA A 208 -19.11 -3.27 10.22
N TYR A 209 -18.27 -2.38 9.70
CA TYR A 209 -17.16 -1.77 10.41
C TYR A 209 -17.02 -0.27 10.10
N PRO A 210 -17.99 0.58 10.53
CA PRO A 210 -18.08 1.98 10.10
C PRO A 210 -16.91 2.83 10.60
N ASP A 211 -16.35 2.49 11.76
CA ASP A 211 -15.23 3.21 12.37
C ASP A 211 -13.86 2.80 11.81
N ASN A 212 -13.78 1.69 11.07
CA ASN A 212 -12.54 1.21 10.48
C ASN A 212 -12.80 0.39 9.20
N PRO A 213 -13.28 1.04 8.13
CA PRO A 213 -13.54 0.37 6.87
C PRO A 213 -12.26 -0.25 6.29
N PHE A 214 -12.42 -1.15 5.33
CA PHE A 214 -11.32 -1.89 4.69
C PHE A 214 -11.48 -2.02 3.17
N ILE A 215 -12.38 -1.24 2.57
CA ILE A 215 -12.60 -1.17 1.11
C ILE A 215 -12.73 0.30 0.67
N SER A 216 -12.01 0.66 -0.40
CA SER A 216 -12.15 1.92 -1.15
C SER A 216 -12.76 1.74 -2.55
#